data_AF-D2TX24-F1
#
_entry.id   AF-D2TX24-F1
#
_cell.length_a   1.000
_cell.length_b   1.000
_cell.length_c   1.000
_cell.angle_alpha   90.00
_cell.angle_beta   90.00
_cell.angle_gamma   90.00
#
_symmetry.space_group_name_H-M   'P 1'
#
loop_
_entity.id
_entity.type
_entity.pdbx_description
1 polymer ?
#
loop_
_entity_poly.entity_id
_entity_poly.type
_entity_poly.pdbx_seq_one_letter_code
_entity_poly.pdbx_strand_id
1 'polypeptide(L)'
;MATVSGVEVSRDLAYAKVFVTFLNITDQENETEMVKNGIKVLNGDMAKHIRSLLGKAMRLRIVPELTFFYDNSLVEGMRMSNLVSNVIRDDEKRRHTAKDKERK
;
A
#
# COMPACT_ATOMS: atom_id res chain seq x y z
N MET A 1 8.75 -3.01 9.37
CA MET A 1 7.75 -2.36 10.26
C MET A 1 6.40 -2.37 9.55
N ALA A 2 5.32 -2.84 10.19
CA ALA A 2 3.99 -2.83 9.58
C ALA A 2 3.25 -1.52 9.91
N THR A 3 2.63 -0.90 8.92
CA THR A 3 1.85 0.34 9.04
C THR A 3 0.45 0.09 8.48
N VAL A 4 -0.57 0.66 9.12
CA VAL A 4 -1.94 0.62 8.60
C VAL A 4 -2.15 1.84 7.68
N SER A 5 -2.40 1.58 6.40
CA SER A 5 -2.67 2.62 5.40
C SER A 5 -4.12 3.09 5.44
N GLY A 6 -5.05 2.19 5.75
CA GLY A 6 -6.48 2.48 5.73
C GLY A 6 -7.33 1.32 6.23
N VAL A 7 -8.59 1.61 6.55
CA VAL A 7 -9.57 0.61 6.99
C VAL A 7 -10.92 0.90 6.34
N GLU A 8 -11.53 -0.11 5.74
CA GLU A 8 -12.92 -0.07 5.28
C GLU A 8 -13.77 -0.97 6.16
N VAL A 9 -14.86 -0.44 6.70
CA VAL A 9 -15.79 -1.20 7.54
C VAL A 9 -17.11 -1.35 6.81
N SER A 10 -17.69 -2.56 6.85
CA SER A 10 -19.00 -2.82 6.28
C SER A 10 -20.08 -2.01 7.01
N ARG A 11 -21.18 -1.70 6.31
CA ARG A 11 -22.28 -0.90 6.85
C ARG A 11 -22.96 -1.54 8.07
N ASP A 12 -22.95 -2.87 8.13
CA ASP A 12 -23.47 -3.66 9.24
C ASP A 12 -22.45 -3.89 10.36
N LEU A 13 -21.24 -3.34 10.24
CA LEU A 13 -20.13 -3.48 11.19
C LEU A 13 -19.69 -4.93 11.44
N ALA A 14 -20.09 -5.87 10.58
CA ALA A 14 -19.73 -7.28 10.71
C ALA A 14 -18.32 -7.56 10.18
N TYR A 15 -17.83 -6.78 9.22
CA TYR A 15 -16.55 -7.00 8.53
C TYR A 15 -15.74 -5.72 8.44
N ALA A 16 -14.42 -5.85 8.51
CA ALA A 16 -13.49 -4.76 8.25
C ALA A 16 -12.29 -5.22 7.42
N LYS A 17 -12.04 -4.54 6.31
CA LYS A 17 -10.83 -4.68 5.51
C LYS A 17 -9.78 -3.72 6.03
N VAL A 18 -8.62 -4.24 6.42
CA VAL A 18 -7.50 -3.46 6.95
C VAL A 18 -6.37 -3.50 5.93
N PHE A 19 -6.05 -2.33 5.36
CA PHE A 19 -4.96 -2.18 4.40
C PHE A 19 -3.66 -1.90 5.16
N VAL A 20 -2.64 -2.74 4.92
CA VAL A 20 -1.34 -2.67 5.59
C VAL A 20 -0.22 -2.56 4.59
N THR A 21 0.81 -1.82 4.96
CA THR A 21 2.08 -1.73 4.22
C THR A 21 3.24 -2.06 5.14
N PHE A 22 4.33 -2.57 4.57
CA PHE A 22 5.53 -2.95 5.31
C PHE A 22 6.68 -2.06 4.89
N LEU A 23 7.01 -1.06 5.71
CA LEU A 23 8.16 -0.18 5.51
C LEU A 23 9.41 -0.89 6.09
N ASN A 24 10.49 -0.97 5.31
CA ASN A 24 11.78 -1.65 5.56
C ASN A 24 11.92 -3.03 4.92
N ILE A 25 11.90 -3.09 3.60
CA ILE A 25 12.41 -4.25 2.87
C ILE A 25 13.70 -3.79 2.19
N THR A 26 14.79 -3.85 2.96
CA THR A 26 16.14 -3.45 2.52
C THR A 26 16.70 -4.46 1.50
N ASP A 27 16.13 -5.66 1.43
CA ASP A 27 16.44 -6.70 0.44
C ASP A 27 15.31 -6.79 -0.59
N GLN A 28 15.50 -6.14 -1.75
CA GLN A 28 14.54 -6.15 -2.86
C GLN A 28 14.21 -7.57 -3.38
N GLU A 29 15.09 -8.55 -3.19
CA GLU A 29 14.92 -9.91 -3.74
C GLU A 29 13.85 -10.73 -3.00
N ASN A 30 13.65 -10.51 -1.70
CA ASN A 30 12.71 -11.28 -0.87
C ASN A 30 11.43 -10.52 -0.49
N GLU A 31 11.26 -9.31 -1.03
CA GLU A 31 10.17 -8.39 -0.70
C GLU A 31 8.79 -9.06 -0.81
N THR A 32 8.57 -9.72 -1.93
CA THR A 32 7.26 -10.32 -2.26
C THR A 32 6.93 -11.50 -1.35
N GLU A 33 7.91 -12.33 -0.99
CA GLU A 33 7.69 -13.48 -0.09
C GLU A 33 7.44 -13.03 1.35
N MET A 34 8.20 -12.04 1.82
CA MET A 34 8.01 -11.48 3.16
C MET A 34 6.63 -10.85 3.31
N VAL A 35 6.18 -10.09 2.31
CA VAL A 35 4.83 -9.50 2.29
C VAL A 35 3.75 -10.59 2.32
N LYS A 36 3.87 -11.62 1.46
CA LYS A 36 2.92 -12.74 1.44
C LYS A 36 2.86 -13.47 2.77
N ASN A 37 4.01 -13.78 3.36
CA ASN A 37 4.10 -14.44 4.66
C ASN A 37 3.53 -13.55 5.77
N GLY A 38 3.83 -12.25 5.76
CA GLY A 38 3.28 -11.28 6.71
C GLY A 38 1.76 -11.22 6.67
N ILE A 39 1.16 -11.10 5.48
CA ILE A 39 -0.29 -11.13 5.30
C ILE A 39 -0.88 -12.45 5.78
N LYS A 40 -0.23 -13.58 5.45
CA LYS A 40 -0.69 -14.91 5.86
C LYS A 40 -0.73 -15.05 7.38
N VAL A 41 0.31 -14.57 8.07
CA VAL A 41 0.37 -14.56 9.53
C VAL A 41 -0.70 -13.63 10.12
N LEU A 42 -0.89 -12.44 9.54
CA LEU A 42 -1.90 -11.48 9.99
C LEU A 42 -3.32 -12.04 9.86
N ASN A 43 -3.65 -12.69 8.74
CA ASN A 43 -4.96 -13.31 8.51
C ASN A 43 -5.15 -14.65 9.25
N GLY A 44 -4.08 -15.24 9.80
CA GLY A 44 -4.14 -16.45 10.59
C GLY A 44 -4.40 -16.17 12.07
N ASP A 45 -3.49 -16.64 12.93
CA ASP A 45 -3.67 -16.58 14.38
C ASP A 45 -3.66 -15.16 14.95
N MET A 46 -2.96 -14.23 14.28
CA MET A 46 -2.87 -12.85 14.74
C MET A 46 -4.19 -12.09 14.60
N ALA A 47 -5.02 -12.38 13.60
CA ALA A 47 -6.32 -11.73 13.44
C ALA A 47 -7.19 -11.89 14.69
N LYS A 48 -7.23 -13.10 15.27
CA LYS A 48 -7.99 -13.38 16.50
C LYS A 48 -7.42 -12.62 17.69
N HIS A 49 -6.09 -12.58 17.81
CA HIS A 49 -5.43 -11.85 18.89
C HIS A 49 -5.71 -10.34 18.80
N ILE A 50 -5.56 -9.75 17.62
CA ILE A 50 -5.84 -8.33 17.36
C ILE A 50 -7.32 -8.02 17.66
N ARG A 51 -8.25 -8.88 17.24
CA ARG A 51 -9.68 -8.71 17.56
C ARG A 51 -9.95 -8.69 19.06
N SER A 52 -9.32 -9.59 19.82
CA SER A 52 -9.43 -9.63 21.28
C SER A 52 -8.93 -8.35 21.94
N LEU A 53 -7.78 -7.84 21.49
CA LEU A 53 -7.23 -6.58 21.96
C LEU A 53 -8.13 -5.39 21.61
N LEU A 54 -8.64 -5.34 20.38
CA LEU A 54 -9.51 -4.26 19.91
C LEU A 54 -10.82 -4.22 20.70
N GLY A 55 -11.41 -5.38 20.98
CA GLY A 55 -12.60 -5.49 21.82
C GLY A 55 -12.41 -4.92 23.22
N LYS A 56 -11.24 -5.19 23.84
CA LYS A 56 -10.89 -4.64 25.16
C LYS A 56 -10.61 -3.14 25.11
N ALA A 57 -9.84 -2.68 24.11
CA ALA A 57 -9.41 -1.29 23.99
C ALA A 57 -10.60 -0.36 23.70
N MET A 58 -11.51 -0.78 22.81
CA MET A 58 -12.65 0.03 22.37
C MET A 58 -13.96 -0.30 23.11
N ARG A 59 -13.95 -1.28 24.03
CA ARG A 59 -15.13 -1.77 24.77
C ARG A 59 -16.28 -2.18 23.84
N LEU A 60 -15.95 -2.83 22.72
CA LEU A 60 -16.93 -3.30 21.74
C LEU A 60 -17.57 -4.61 22.21
N ARG A 61 -18.90 -4.70 22.11
CA ARG A 61 -19.62 -5.97 22.31
C ARG A 61 -19.30 -6.96 21.20
N ILE A 62 -19.25 -6.47 19.96
CA ILE A 62 -18.94 -7.25 18.77
C ILE A 62 -17.83 -6.51 18.03
N VAL A 63 -16.73 -7.20 17.78
CA VAL A 63 -15.62 -6.71 16.97
C VAL A 63 -15.81 -7.26 15.56
N PRO A 64 -15.72 -6.44 14.49
CA PRO A 64 -15.83 -6.93 13.12
C PRO A 64 -14.79 -8.02 12.82
N GLU A 65 -15.10 -8.85 11.83
CA GLU A 65 -14.12 -9.76 11.25
C GLU A 65 -13.08 -8.97 10.45
N LEU A 66 -11.83 -9.08 10.87
CA LEU A 66 -10.72 -8.36 10.29
C LEU A 66 -10.11 -9.19 9.16
N THR A 67 -10.01 -8.62 7.98
CA THR A 67 -9.27 -9.19 6.85
C THR A 67 -8.19 -8.22 6.43
N PHE A 68 -6.94 -8.67 6.41
CA PHE A 68 -5.77 -7.86 6.10
C PHE A 68 -5.38 -7.97 4.64
N PHE A 69 -5.11 -6.82 4.01
CA PHE A 69 -4.70 -6.70 2.62
C PHE A 69 -3.42 -5.88 2.52
N TYR A 70 -2.52 -6.26 1.63
CA TYR A 70 -1.35 -5.43 1.35
C TYR A 70 -1.71 -4.27 0.44
N ASP A 71 -1.28 -3.08 0.83
CA ASP A 71 -1.45 -1.86 0.08
C ASP A 71 -0.24 -1.59 -0.82
N ASN A 72 -0.41 -1.83 -2.12
CA ASN A 72 0.60 -1.53 -3.15
C ASN A 72 0.45 -0.12 -3.75
N SER A 73 -0.55 0.66 -3.30
CA SER A 73 -0.91 1.93 -3.94
C SER A 73 0.23 2.96 -3.90
N LEU A 74 1.04 2.94 -2.85
CA LEU A 74 2.18 3.86 -2.69
C LEU A 74 3.30 3.54 -3.68
N VAL A 75 3.63 2.25 -3.86
CA VAL A 75 4.64 1.78 -4.81
C VAL A 75 4.21 2.12 -6.25
N GLU A 76 2.96 1.83 -6.60
CA GLU A 76 2.42 2.17 -7.91
C GLU A 76 2.36 3.69 -8.13
N GLY A 77 1.98 4.46 -7.11
CA GLY A 77 1.96 5.92 -7.19
C GLY A 77 3.35 6.51 -7.50
N MET A 78 4.40 6.01 -6.85
CA MET A 78 5.78 6.42 -7.13
C MET A 78 6.21 6.03 -8.55
N ARG A 79 5.89 4.80 -8.97
CA ARG A 79 6.19 4.31 -10.32
C ARG A 79 5.53 5.18 -11.39
N MET A 80 4.24 5.49 -11.22
CA MET A 80 3.49 6.35 -12.13
C MET A 80 4.08 7.77 -12.18
N SER A 81 4.40 8.36 -11.02
CA SER A 81 4.99 9.70 -10.95
C SER A 81 6.34 9.78 -11.69
N ASN A 82 7.18 8.76 -11.55
CA ASN A 82 8.45 8.66 -12.27
C ASN A 82 8.24 8.55 -13.79
N LEU A 83 7.29 7.71 -14.23
CA LEU A 83 6.96 7.57 -15.65
C LEU A 83 6.47 8.90 -16.25
N VAL A 84 5.56 9.60 -15.57
CA VAL A 84 5.05 10.91 -16.00
C VAL A 84 6.19 11.93 -16.08
N SER A 85 7.04 12.00 -15.06
CA SER A 85 8.18 12.92 -15.02
C SER A 85 9.16 12.68 -16.16
N ASN A 86 9.41 11.41 -16.52
CA ASN A 86 10.28 11.05 -17.64
C ASN A 86 9.68 11.47 -18.99
N VAL A 87 8.38 11.24 -19.20
CA VAL A 87 7.70 11.64 -20.43
C VAL A 87 7.71 13.16 -20.61
N ILE A 88 7.48 13.94 -19.55
CA ILE A 88 7.54 15.41 -19.59
C ILE A 88 8.95 15.88 -19.98
N ARG A 89 9.99 15.32 -19.34
CA ARG A 89 11.40 15.65 -19.65
C ARG A 89 11.76 15.35 -21.10
N ASP A 90 11.27 14.23 -21.63
CA ASP A 90 11.55 13.84 -23.02
C ASP A 90 10.80 14.74 -24.02
N ASP A 91 9.58 15.17 -23.71
CA ASP A 91 8.84 16.13 -24.54
C ASP A 91 9.54 17.50 -24.56
N GLU A 92 10.02 17.99 -23.42
CA GLU A 92 10.80 19.23 -23.33
C GLU A 92 12.08 19.18 -24.17
N LYS A 93 12.84 18.06 -24.10
CA LYS A 93 14.04 17.86 -24.94
C LYS A 93 13.72 17.87 -26.43
N ARG A 94 12.60 17.27 -26.84
CA ARG A 94 12.15 17.28 -28.25
C ARG A 94 11.76 18.68 -28.71
N ARG A 95 11.08 19.46 -27.87
CA ARG A 95 10.73 20.86 -28.17
C ARG A 95 11.96 21.77 -28.29
N HIS A 96 12.97 21.57 -27.43
CA HIS A 96 14.22 22.31 -27.52
C HIS A 96 15.00 21.99 -28.80
N THR A 97 15.11 20.72 -29.17
CA THR A 97 15.81 20.32 -30.40
C THR A 97 15.07 20.76 -31.68
N ALA A 98 13.74 20.90 -31.65
CA ALA A 98 12.98 21.47 -32.76
C ALA A 98 13.23 22.97 -32.94
N LYS A 99 13.25 23.75 -31.85
CA LYS A 99 13.52 25.20 -31.90
C LYS A 99 14.94 25.56 -32.34
N ASP A 100 15.93 24.73 -32.00
CA ASP A 100 17.31 24.95 -32.46
C ASP A 100 17.51 24.64 -33.95
N LYS A 101 16.64 23.81 -34.55
CA LYS A 101 16.67 23.53 -36.00
C LYS A 101 16.01 24.62 -36.85
N GLU A 102 15.02 25.34 -36.34
CA GLU A 102 14.39 26.47 -37.06
C GLU A 102 15.24 27.75 -37.05
N ARG A 103 16.25 27.83 -36.18
CA ARG A 103 17.15 29.00 -36.06
C ARG A 103 18.44 28.88 -36.87
N LYS A 104 18.61 27.80 -37.63
CA LYS A 104 19.71 27.60 -38.59
C LYS A 104 19.16 27.60 -40.01
#